data_AF-A0A087TZ72-F1
#
_entry.id   AF-A0A087TZ72-F1
#
_cell.length_a   1.000
_cell.length_b   1.000
_cell.length_c   1.000
_cell.angle_alpha   90.00
_cell.angle_beta   90.00
_cell.angle_gamma   90.00
#
_symmetry.space_group_name_H-M   'P 1'
#
loop_
_entity.id
_entity.type
_entity.pdbx_description
1 polymer ?
#
loop_
_entity_poly.entity_id
_entity_poly.type
_entity_poly.pdbx_seq_one_letter_code
_entity_poly.pdbx_strand_id
1 'polypeptide(L)' 'MVPYRPQSNIAECVNKNIVKIIRGYVKNYHDRWDSCVDELGFALRTAKDETTKKTPAELLLVRKLLTPLDKLFFV' A
#
# COMPACT_ATOMS: atom_id res chain seq x y z
N MET A 1 30.33 0.66 16.40
CA MET A 1 28.86 0.56 16.54
C MET A 1 28.32 1.97 16.40
N VAL A 2 27.62 2.29 15.30
CA VAL A 2 27.14 3.66 15.05
C VAL A 2 25.73 3.78 15.63
N PRO A 3 25.48 4.63 16.64
CA PRO A 3 24.14 4.84 17.18
C PRO A 3 23.24 5.56 16.16
N TYR A 4 21.92 5.34 16.29
CA TYR A 4 20.80 5.86 15.49
C TYR A 4 21.18 6.95 14.46
N ARG A 5 21.50 6.52 13.23
CA ARG A 5 21.69 7.41 12.09
C ARG A 5 20.44 7.32 11.22
N PRO A 6 19.50 8.27 11.29
CA PRO A 6 18.33 8.28 10.42
C PRO A 6 18.81 8.57 8.99
N GLN A 7 19.01 7.51 8.21
CA GLN A 7 19.13 7.60 6.76
C GLN A 7 17.74 7.42 6.18
N SER A 8 17.38 8.22 5.18
CA SER A 8 16.12 8.04 4.45
C SER A 8 16.14 6.67 3.77
N ASN A 9 15.55 5.67 4.44
CA ASN A 9 15.41 4.33 3.91
C ASN A 9 14.07 4.24 3.17
N ILE A 10 14.07 3.65 1.99
CA ILE A 10 12.86 3.38 1.21
C ILE A 10 11.85 2.61 2.06
N ALA A 11 12.31 1.68 2.91
CA ALA A 11 11.46 0.96 3.85
C ALA A 11 10.74 1.90 4.83
N GLU A 12 11.39 2.95 5.34
CA GLU A 12 10.75 3.92 6.23
C GLU A 12 9.67 4.74 5.52
N CYS A 13 9.91 5.10 4.25
CA CYS A 13 8.92 5.78 3.43
C CYS A 13 7.67 4.92 3.23
N VAL A 14 7.85 3.65 2.88
CA VAL A 14 6.76 2.69 2.72
C VAL A 14 6.03 2.46 4.05
N ASN A 15 6.77 2.34 5.16
CA ASN A 15 6.18 2.16 6.49
C ASN A 15 5.30 3.36 6.90
N LYS A 16 5.69 4.59 6.55
CA LYS A 16 4.85 5.78 6.78
C LYS A 16 3.51 5.68 6.04
N ASN A 17 3.51 5.20 4.81
CA ASN A 17 2.28 4.99 4.03
C ASN A 17 1.41 3.89 4.63
N ILE A 18 1.99 2.77 5.05
CA ILE A 18 1.26 1.67 5.73
C ILE A 18 0.55 2.19 6.98
N VAL A 19 1.28 2.88 7.86
CA VAL A 19 0.73 3.42 9.11
C VAL A 19 -0.36 4.46 8.82
N LYS A 20 -0.21 5.29 7.79
CA LYS A 20 -1.21 6.28 7.40
C LYS A 20 -2.53 5.62 6.98
N ILE A 21 -2.48 4.57 6.17
CA ILE A 21 -3.67 3.86 5.68
C ILE A 21 -4.36 3.12 6.83
N ILE A 22 -3.60 2.38 7.64
CA ILE A 22 -4.14 1.67 8.81
C ILE A 22 -4.82 2.66 9.76
N ARG A 23 -4.18 3.80 10.06
CA ARG A 23 -4.77 4.84 10.93
C ARG A 23 -6.10 5.37 10.40
N GLY A 24 -6.25 5.48 9.08
CA GLY A 24 -7.50 5.90 8.44
C GLY A 24 -8.64 4.90 8.67
N TYR A 25 -8.36 3.61 8.55
CA TYR A 25 -9.34 2.54 8.76
C TYR A 25 -9.73 2.39 10.25
N VAL A 26 -8.70 2.33 11.10
CA VAL A 26 -8.83 2.10 12.55
C VAL A 26 -9.60 3.21 13.26
N LYS A 27 -9.67 4.41 12.67
CA LYS A 27 -10.48 5.52 13.20
C LYS A 27 -11.97 5.14 13.34
N ASN A 28 -12.50 4.31 12.45
CA ASN A 28 -13.91 3.93 12.43
C ASN A 28 -14.15 2.47 12.86
N TYR A 29 -13.15 1.59 12.70
CA TYR A 29 -13.28 0.14 12.89
C TYR A 29 -12.12 -0.41 13.73
N HIS A 30 -11.93 0.14 14.94
CA HIS A 30 -10.81 -0.21 15.80
C HIS A 30 -10.85 -1.67 16.28
N ASP A 31 -12.05 -2.23 16.46
CA ASP A 31 -12.30 -3.59 16.92
C ASP A 31 -11.95 -4.67 15.88
N ARG A 32 -11.81 -4.30 14.61
CA ARG A 32 -11.60 -5.22 13.47
C ARG A 32 -10.42 -4.81 12.60
N TRP A 33 -9.45 -4.11 13.18
CA TRP A 33 -8.33 -3.53 12.44
C TRP A 33 -7.52 -4.58 11.64
N ASP A 34 -7.46 -5.81 12.14
CA ASP A 34 -6.74 -6.95 11.59
C ASP A 34 -7.43 -7.54 10.35
N SER A 35 -8.76 -7.49 10.30
CA SER A 35 -9.55 -8.05 9.19
C SER A 35 -9.24 -7.42 7.83
N CYS A 36 -8.76 -6.18 7.82
CA CYS A 36 -8.53 -5.42 6.58
C CYS A 36 -7.07 -5.48 6.07
N VAL A 37 -6.15 -6.15 6.77
CA VAL A 37 -4.71 -6.09 6.47
C VAL A 37 -4.39 -6.54 5.04
N ASP A 38 -5.00 -7.63 4.59
CA ASP A 38 -4.80 -8.15 3.23
C ASP A 38 -5.31 -7.19 2.15
N GLU A 39 -6.45 -6.54 2.42
CA GLU A 39 -7.10 -5.60 1.51
C GLU A 39 -6.32 -4.29 1.42
N LEU A 40 -5.82 -3.78 2.55
CA LEU A 40 -4.92 -2.63 2.60
C LEU A 40 -3.59 -2.94 1.88
N GLY A 41 -3.06 -4.14 2.08
CA GLY A 41 -1.86 -4.62 1.38
C GLY A 41 -2.08 -4.75 -0.13
N PHE A 42 -3.24 -5.21 -0.56
CA PHE A 42 -3.62 -5.22 -1.98
C PHE A 42 -3.72 -3.80 -2.53
N ALA A 43 -4.45 -2.91 -1.85
CA ALA A 43 -4.62 -1.51 -2.25
C ALA A 43 -3.27 -0.78 -2.41
N LEU A 44 -2.33 -0.98 -1.49
CA LEU A 44 -0.98 -0.42 -1.59
C LEU A 44 -0.21 -0.92 -2.82
N ARG A 45 -0.33 -2.20 -3.15
CA ARG A 45 0.36 -2.80 -4.31
C ARG A 45 -0.25 -2.38 -5.64
N THR A 46 -1.54 -2.04 -5.67
CA THR A 46 -2.26 -1.62 -6.87
C THR A 46 -2.48 -0.10 -6.96
N ALA A 47 -2.04 0.67 -5.97
CA ALA A 47 -2.06 2.13 -6.03
C ALA A 47 -1.01 2.63 -7.03
N LYS A 48 -1.40 3.58 -7.88
CA LYS A 48 -0.50 4.16 -8.88
C LYS A 48 0.43 5.16 -8.19
N ASP A 49 1.73 4.96 -8.37
CA ASP A 49 2.73 5.89 -7.87
C ASP A 49 2.85 7.10 -8.81
N GLU A 50 2.98 8.30 -8.24
CA GLU A 50 2.97 9.55 -9.01
C GLU A 50 4.22 9.74 -9.86
N THR A 51 5.38 9.27 -9.39
CA THR A 51 6.66 9.45 -10.08
C THR A 51 6.78 8.46 -11.24
N THR A 52 6.51 7.18 -10.97
CA THR A 52 6.67 6.12 -11.98
C THR A 52 5.45 5.97 -12.89
N LYS A 53 4.30 6.55 -12.52
CA LYS A 53 3.00 6.38 -13.19
C LYS A 53 2.61 4.91 -13.34
N LYS A 54 3.17 4.02 -12.52
CA LYS A 54 2.89 2.58 -12.50
C LYS A 54 2.56 2.15 -11.08
N THR A 55 1.93 0.99 -10.93
CA THR A 55 1.69 0.39 -9.62
C THR A 55 2.90 -0.45 -9.18
N PRO A 56 3.17 -0.59 -7.87
CA PRO A 56 4.21 -1.50 -7.38
C PRO A 56 4.04 -2.93 -7.90
N ALA A 57 2.79 -3.41 -8.01
CA ALA A 57 2.49 -4.72 -8.57
C ALA A 57 2.86 -4.84 -10.05
N GLU A 58 2.61 -3.82 -10.87
CA GLU A 58 3.00 -3.81 -12.29
C GLU A 58 4.52 -3.80 -12.45
N LEU A 59 5.24 -3.06 -11.60
CA LEU A 59 6.69 -3.01 -11.63
C LEU A 59 7.31 -4.36 -11.24
N LEU A 60 6.73 -5.04 -10.24
CA LEU A 60 7.24 -6.33 -9.74
C LEU A 60 6.85 -7.51 -10.65
N LEU A 61 5.59 -7.57 -11.08
CA LEU A 61 5.02 -8.72 -11.78
C LEU A 61 5.05 -8.57 -13.30
N VAL A 62 5.42 -7.39 -13.81
CA VAL A 62 5.41 -7.04 -15.24
C VAL A 62 4.03 -7.21 -15.88
N ARG A 63 2.95 -7.14 -15.07
CA ARG A 63 1.56 -7.23 -15.51
C ARG A 63 0.65 -6.44 -14.60
N LYS A 64 -0.48 -5.96 -15.14
CA LYS A 64 -1.51 -5.29 -14.36
C LYS A 64 -2.31 -6.33 -13.55
N LEU A 65 -2.43 -6.12 -12.24
CA LEU A 65 -3.36 -6.87 -11.40
C LEU A 65 -4.78 -6.34 -11.62
N LEU A 66 -5.75 -7.24 -11.81
CA LEU A 66 -7.16 -6.87 -11.94
C LEU A 66 -7.69 -6.45 -10.57
N THR A 67 -8.03 -5.16 -10.44
CA THR A 67 -8.70 -4.66 -9.25
C THR A 67 -10.20 -4.97 -9.31
N PRO A 68 -10.90 -5.00 -8.15
CA PRO A 68 -12.36 -5.10 -8.14
C PRO A 68 -13.03 -4.02 -9.02
N LEU A 69 -12.45 -2.82 -9.05
CA LEU A 69 -12.94 -1.72 -9.87
C LEU A 69 -12.76 -1.99 -11.37
N ASP A 70 -11.61 -2.54 -11.79
CA ASP A 70 -11.42 -2.97 -13.17
C ASP A 70 -12.50 -3.98 -13.57
N LYS A 71 -12.78 -4.98 -12.73
CA LYS A 71 -13.81 -6.00 -13.00
C LYS A 71 -15.22 -5.41 -13.17
N LEU A 72 -15.53 -4.31 -12.49
CA LEU A 72 -16.84 -3.64 -12.60
C LEU A 72 -17.00 -2.86 -13.92
N PHE A 73 -15.91 -2.30 -14.45
CA PHE A 73 -15.95 -1.51 -15.68
C PHE A 73 -15.69 -2.31 -16.96
N PHE A 74 -15.22 -3.55 -16.85
CA PHE A 74 -15.07 -4.49 -17.97
C PHE A 74 -16.27 -5.45 -18.12
N VAL A 75 -17.47 -5.02 -17.71
CA VAL A 75 -18.75 -5.66 -18.05
C VAL A 75 -19.25 -5.18 -19.40
#